data_AF-A0A369RMZ6-F1
#
_entry.id   AF-A0A369RMZ6-F1
#
_cell.length_a   1.000
_cell.length_b   1.000
_cell.length_c   1.000
_cell.angle_alpha   90.00
_cell.angle_beta   90.00
_cell.angle_gamma   90.00
#
_symmetry.space_group_name_H-M   'P 1'
#
loop_
_entity.id
_entity.type
_entity.pdbx_description
1 polymer ?
#
loop_
_entity_poly.entity_id
_entity_poly.type
_entity_poly.pdbx_seq_one_letter_code
_entity_poly.pdbx_strand_id
1 'polypeptide(L)'
;MSTLRRTIKSLEESGILLSKKVNAKHWKHTKWYSIDFNKLNKVADNIELVEKRTNRCVQNEQIIYTNNIYTKDTLVSSSKRIKKKNIFKSLNKEFDSKINKLIEKRVDKKLNYKNKETASKLSNEQLKKVKEMKEVWNKVFEYSVNPIRSYMNKSNENMLYRLIEEKFEGDIDKWKKYACKVNSSKFLMGEKKTKKDFKASFAWLIKEETVDKINAGEYGIGDRELDINNVSSNVEAQKEEIIKTADKKITEYVKQKINDEKEQKELENYIKNEEYTEDSDKYGIGIHVQNIGSYGLINNPDNKGILKTIYETYIVKKYFRRSRFKIREQLREMVSKQMKEESILESFNLLKNIKDSLNFNCIEKNNIDFLTYS
;
A
#
# COMPACT_ATOMS: atom_id res chain seq x y z
N MET A 1 -9.67 -28.90 -3.40
CA MET A 1 -8.57 -28.83 -2.40
C MET A 1 -7.26 -28.73 -3.16
N SER A 2 -6.49 -27.64 -3.00
CA SER A 2 -5.22 -27.42 -3.71
C SER A 2 -4.16 -28.48 -3.38
N THR A 3 -3.26 -28.77 -4.32
CA THR A 3 -2.17 -29.77 -4.18
C THR A 3 -1.38 -29.54 -2.90
N LEU A 4 -1.04 -28.29 -2.60
CA LEU A 4 -0.32 -27.91 -1.38
C LEU A 4 -1.04 -28.35 -0.09
N ARG A 5 -2.37 -28.18 -0.01
CA ARG A 5 -3.15 -28.54 1.18
C ARG A 5 -3.22 -30.04 1.39
N ARG A 6 -3.23 -30.83 0.29
CA ARG A 6 -3.16 -32.30 0.36
C ARG A 6 -1.78 -32.75 0.87
N THR A 7 -0.70 -32.18 0.34
CA THR A 7 0.66 -32.51 0.77
C THR A 7 0.91 -32.16 2.24
N ILE A 8 0.50 -30.96 2.67
CA ILE A 8 0.62 -30.55 4.08
C ILE A 8 -0.14 -31.50 4.99
N LYS A 9 -1.38 -31.87 4.64
CA LYS A 9 -2.19 -32.79 5.44
C LYS A 9 -1.54 -34.17 5.55
N SER A 10 -1.02 -34.71 4.43
CA SER A 10 -0.32 -35.99 4.42
C SER A 10 0.94 -35.97 5.30
N LEU A 11 1.71 -34.87 5.29
CA LEU A 11 2.88 -34.71 6.14
C LEU A 11 2.51 -34.53 7.63
N GLU A 12 1.39 -33.88 7.93
CA GLU A 12 0.85 -33.81 9.29
C GLU A 12 0.41 -35.20 9.80
N GLU A 13 -0.29 -35.96 8.97
CA GLU A 13 -0.76 -37.33 9.27
C GLU A 13 0.41 -38.29 9.51
N SER A 14 1.50 -38.17 8.72
CA SER A 14 2.73 -38.94 8.94
C SER A 14 3.51 -38.51 10.20
N GLY A 15 3.15 -37.38 10.81
CA GLY A 15 3.83 -36.81 11.97
C GLY A 15 5.21 -36.21 11.68
N ILE A 16 5.63 -36.15 10.41
CA ILE A 16 6.87 -35.47 9.98
C ILE A 16 6.71 -33.94 10.12
N LEU A 17 5.51 -33.43 9.85
CA LEU A 17 5.21 -32.01 9.96
C LEU A 17 4.32 -31.76 11.18
N LEU A 18 4.88 -31.08 12.17
CA LEU A 18 4.17 -30.63 13.36
C LEU A 18 3.51 -29.29 13.05
N SER A 19 2.23 -29.16 13.37
CA SER A 19 1.48 -27.93 13.11
C SER A 19 0.83 -27.41 14.38
N LYS A 20 0.91 -26.09 14.59
CA LYS A 20 0.26 -25.42 15.73
C LYS A 20 -0.52 -24.21 15.25
N LYS A 21 -1.79 -24.14 15.62
CA LYS A 21 -2.62 -22.97 15.37
C LYS A 21 -2.25 -21.88 16.38
N VAL A 22 -1.79 -20.74 15.89
CA VAL A 22 -1.39 -19.61 16.74
C VAL A 22 -2.34 -18.47 16.43
N ASN A 23 -3.50 -18.49 17.10
CA ASN A 23 -4.47 -17.42 16.99
C ASN A 23 -4.13 -16.35 18.04
N ALA A 24 -3.68 -15.18 17.61
CA ALA A 24 -3.58 -14.02 18.50
C ALA A 24 -4.93 -13.28 18.66
N LYS A 25 -5.85 -13.43 17.69
CA LYS A 25 -7.21 -12.87 17.67
C LYS A 25 -8.14 -13.81 16.87
N HIS A 26 -9.45 -13.76 17.10
CA HIS A 26 -10.41 -14.74 16.54
C HIS A 26 -10.43 -14.81 15.00
N TRP A 27 -10.12 -13.71 14.31
CA TRP A 27 -10.11 -13.62 12.84
C TRP A 27 -8.76 -13.96 12.19
N LYS A 28 -7.69 -14.15 12.98
CA LYS A 28 -6.35 -14.45 12.46
C LYS A 28 -6.11 -15.95 12.48
N HIS A 29 -6.33 -16.61 11.34
CA HIS A 29 -6.13 -18.05 11.17
C HIS A 29 -4.70 -18.40 10.71
N THR A 30 -3.69 -18.04 11.51
CA THR A 30 -2.29 -18.40 11.22
C THR A 30 -1.93 -19.75 11.84
N LYS A 31 -1.42 -20.68 11.02
CA LYS A 31 -0.87 -21.96 11.46
C LYS A 31 0.64 -21.96 11.25
N TRP A 32 1.39 -22.30 12.29
CA TRP A 32 2.84 -22.46 12.23
C TRP A 32 3.17 -23.93 12.04
N TYR A 33 4.24 -24.19 11.28
CA TYR A 33 4.70 -25.52 10.96
C TYR A 33 6.16 -25.69 11.41
N SER A 34 6.49 -26.87 11.92
CA SER A 34 7.85 -27.28 12.26
C SER A 34 8.06 -28.71 11.79
N ILE A 35 9.29 -29.06 11.41
CA ILE A 35 9.63 -30.40 10.94
C ILE A 35 10.18 -31.21 12.13
N ASP A 36 9.67 -32.42 12.32
CA ASP A 36 10.25 -33.41 13.22
C ASP A 36 11.38 -34.16 12.50
N PHE A 37 12.61 -33.67 12.67
CA PHE A 37 13.79 -34.26 12.03
C PHE A 37 14.07 -35.69 12.48
N ASN A 38 13.66 -36.09 13.68
CA ASN A 38 13.88 -37.46 14.15
C ASN A 38 12.98 -38.44 13.40
N LYS A 39 11.71 -38.06 13.16
CA LYS A 39 10.80 -38.86 12.34
C LYS A 39 11.19 -38.83 10.86
N LEU A 40 11.61 -37.68 10.36
CA LEU A 40 12.08 -37.56 8.97
C LEU A 40 13.26 -38.49 8.69
N ASN A 41 14.26 -38.51 9.59
CA ASN A 41 15.44 -39.36 9.43
C ASN A 41 15.08 -40.84 9.49
N LYS A 42 14.14 -41.25 10.35
CA LYS A 42 13.64 -42.64 10.37
C LYS A 42 12.97 -43.07 9.07
N VAL A 43 12.29 -42.15 8.36
CA VAL A 43 11.70 -42.45 7.06
C VAL A 43 12.78 -42.45 5.97
N ALA A 44 13.73 -41.52 6.04
CA ALA A 44 14.85 -41.42 5.09
C ALA A 44 15.78 -42.63 5.16
N ASP A 45 16.02 -43.18 6.35
CA ASP A 45 16.86 -44.37 6.57
C ASP A 45 16.22 -45.65 5.99
N ASN A 46 14.91 -45.64 5.70
CA ASN A 46 14.16 -46.75 5.09
C ASN A 46 13.96 -46.60 3.57
N ILE A 47 14.50 -45.53 2.97
CA ILE A 47 14.47 -45.35 1.51
C ILE A 47 15.78 -45.94 0.97
N GLU A 48 15.75 -47.21 0.55
CA GLU A 48 16.75 -47.69 -0.41
C GLU A 48 16.70 -46.77 -1.63
N LEU A 49 17.86 -46.24 -2.04
CA LEU A 49 18.03 -45.39 -3.20
C LEU A 49 17.66 -46.18 -4.46
N VAL A 50 16.37 -46.23 -4.79
CA VAL A 50 15.90 -46.75 -6.07
C VAL A 50 16.41 -45.82 -7.16
N GLU A 51 17.15 -46.42 -8.10
CA GLU A 51 17.83 -45.74 -9.18
C GLU A 51 16.89 -44.90 -10.06
N LYS A 52 17.42 -43.72 -10.42
CA LYS A 52 17.05 -42.79 -11.50
C LYS A 52 15.74 -43.11 -12.22
N ARG A 53 14.69 -42.33 -11.92
CA ARG A 53 13.66 -42.00 -12.91
C ARG A 53 13.94 -40.62 -13.51
N THR A 54 14.06 -40.64 -14.83
CA THR A 54 14.47 -39.56 -15.71
C THR A 54 13.61 -38.31 -15.57
N ASN A 55 14.31 -37.17 -15.49
CA ASN A 55 13.76 -35.82 -15.61
C ASN A 55 12.79 -35.69 -16.79
N ARG A 56 11.57 -35.22 -16.54
CA ARG A 56 10.73 -34.56 -17.54
C ARG A 56 10.34 -33.17 -17.05
N CYS A 57 10.68 -32.19 -17.90
CA CYS A 57 10.22 -30.80 -17.93
C CYS A 57 10.96 -29.75 -17.04
N VAL A 58 12.16 -29.40 -17.52
CA VAL A 58 12.60 -28.04 -17.93
C VAL A 58 11.81 -26.81 -17.42
N GLN A 59 12.44 -25.97 -16.58
CA GLN A 59 12.79 -24.57 -16.88
C GLN A 59 13.60 -23.96 -15.71
N ASN A 60 14.84 -23.52 -16.01
CA ASN A 60 15.75 -22.75 -15.17
C ASN A 60 15.14 -21.36 -14.86
N GLU A 61 15.36 -20.72 -13.71
CA GLU A 61 16.58 -19.97 -13.41
C GLU A 61 16.96 -19.89 -11.91
N GLN A 62 18.28 -19.98 -11.71
CA GLN A 62 19.17 -19.71 -10.56
C GLN A 62 18.62 -19.10 -9.26
N ILE A 63 18.92 -19.78 -8.15
CA ILE A 63 19.38 -19.10 -6.93
C ILE A 63 20.87 -19.40 -6.75
N ILE A 64 21.68 -18.39 -7.01
CA ILE A 64 23.09 -18.34 -6.63
C ILE A 64 23.15 -18.18 -5.11
N TYR A 65 23.70 -19.16 -4.41
CA TYR A 65 24.47 -18.91 -3.20
C TYR A 65 25.84 -19.55 -3.37
N THR A 66 26.83 -18.68 -3.47
CA THR A 66 28.26 -18.98 -3.58
C THR A 66 28.74 -19.80 -2.40
N ASN A 67 29.17 -21.03 -2.66
CA ASN A 67 30.12 -21.72 -1.79
C ASN A 67 31.52 -21.21 -2.11
N ASN A 68 32.24 -20.77 -1.09
CA ASN A 68 33.68 -20.57 -1.07
C ASN A 68 34.07 -20.98 0.37
N ILE A 69 34.97 -21.93 0.65
CA ILE A 69 36.18 -22.36 -0.05
C ILE A 69 36.42 -23.84 0.27
N TYR A 70 36.72 -24.65 -0.74
CA TYR A 70 37.51 -25.88 -0.62
C TYR A 70 38.90 -25.60 -1.22
N THR A 71 39.94 -26.05 -0.52
CA THR A 71 41.21 -26.49 -1.09
C THR A 71 41.72 -27.60 -0.17
N LYS A 72 42.26 -28.73 -0.63
CA LYS A 72 42.40 -29.33 -1.95
C LYS A 72 42.85 -30.79 -1.66
N ASP A 73 42.64 -31.65 -2.65
CA ASP A 73 43.40 -32.88 -2.90
C ASP A 73 42.94 -34.25 -2.36
N THR A 74 42.94 -35.18 -3.34
CA THR A 74 43.12 -36.64 -3.31
C THR A 74 41.96 -37.50 -2.79
N LEU A 75 41.14 -38.07 -3.69
CA LEU A 75 41.32 -39.36 -4.40
C LEU A 75 41.16 -40.61 -3.52
N VAL A 76 40.15 -41.39 -3.91
CA VAL A 76 40.15 -42.86 -4.05
C VAL A 76 40.22 -43.71 -2.78
N SER A 77 39.03 -44.25 -2.47
CA SER A 77 38.74 -45.67 -2.28
C SER A 77 39.43 -46.49 -1.19
N SER A 78 38.57 -47.32 -0.59
CA SER A 78 38.83 -48.61 0.06
C SER A 78 39.13 -48.60 1.56
N SER A 79 38.13 -49.11 2.28
CA SER A 79 38.32 -50.22 3.22
C SER A 79 39.24 -50.02 4.42
N LYS A 80 38.67 -49.66 5.58
CA LYS A 80 38.50 -50.61 6.69
C LYS A 80 37.87 -49.95 7.91
N ARG A 81 36.97 -50.73 8.51
CA ARG A 81 36.15 -50.47 9.69
C ARG A 81 37.01 -50.50 10.97
N ILE A 82 36.57 -49.73 11.98
CA ILE A 82 36.89 -49.79 13.44
C ILE A 82 38.03 -48.83 13.86
N LYS A 83 37.85 -47.75 14.65
CA LYS A 83 37.24 -47.64 15.99
C LYS A 83 36.45 -46.33 16.19
N LYS A 84 35.11 -46.37 16.16
CA LYS A 84 34.18 -45.21 16.28
C LYS A 84 33.92 -44.69 17.71
N LYS A 85 34.51 -45.27 18.77
CA LYS A 85 34.17 -44.89 20.16
C LYS A 85 34.92 -43.66 20.71
N ASN A 86 36.11 -43.33 20.21
CA ASN A 86 36.89 -42.20 20.74
C ASN A 86 36.65 -40.86 20.03
N ILE A 87 36.08 -40.87 18.82
CA ILE A 87 35.76 -39.66 18.05
C ILE A 87 34.50 -38.95 18.59
N PHE A 88 33.55 -39.71 19.17
CA PHE A 88 32.31 -39.14 19.70
C PHE A 88 32.51 -38.31 20.99
N LYS A 89 33.52 -38.61 21.80
CA LYS A 89 33.82 -37.82 23.02
C LYS A 89 34.51 -36.49 22.69
N SER A 90 35.35 -36.43 21.66
CA SER A 90 36.00 -35.17 21.26
C SER A 90 35.03 -34.25 20.51
N LEU A 91 34.17 -34.80 19.63
CA LEU A 91 33.16 -34.00 18.93
C LEU A 91 32.10 -33.41 19.88
N ASN A 92 31.65 -34.14 20.91
CA ASN A 92 30.69 -33.59 21.86
C ASN A 92 31.28 -32.44 22.68
N LYS A 93 32.57 -32.50 23.07
CA LYS A 93 33.23 -31.42 23.80
C LYS A 93 33.37 -30.14 22.95
N GLU A 94 33.62 -30.29 21.65
CA GLU A 94 33.70 -29.16 20.72
C GLU A 94 32.31 -28.59 20.37
N PHE A 95 31.29 -29.46 20.33
CA PHE A 95 29.89 -29.07 20.10
C PHE A 95 29.31 -28.34 21.32
N ASP A 96 29.58 -28.81 22.54
CA ASP A 96 29.14 -28.19 23.79
C ASP A 96 29.81 -26.82 24.00
N SER A 97 31.09 -26.69 23.62
CA SER A 97 31.81 -25.41 23.57
C SER A 97 31.16 -24.40 22.62
N LYS A 98 30.79 -24.83 21.40
CA LYS A 98 30.08 -23.99 20.42
C LYS A 98 28.66 -23.65 20.87
N ILE A 99 27.94 -24.57 21.51
CA ILE A 99 26.61 -24.31 22.05
C ILE A 99 26.68 -23.33 23.22
N ASN A 100 27.64 -23.48 24.14
CA ASN A 100 27.79 -22.54 25.25
C ASN A 100 28.16 -21.13 24.77
N LYS A 101 29.04 -20.98 23.77
CA LYS A 101 29.29 -19.67 23.11
C LYS A 101 28.06 -19.09 22.42
N LEU A 102 27.19 -19.93 21.85
CA LEU A 102 25.93 -19.49 21.24
C LEU A 102 24.86 -19.14 22.29
N ILE A 103 24.89 -19.81 23.44
CA ILE A 103 24.03 -19.52 24.59
C ILE A 103 24.49 -18.22 25.26
N GLU A 104 25.78 -18.00 25.50
CA GLU A 104 26.32 -16.73 26.00
C GLU A 104 25.99 -15.57 25.06
N LYS A 105 26.22 -15.72 23.74
CA LYS A 105 25.77 -14.73 22.75
C LYS A 105 24.26 -14.49 22.73
N ARG A 106 23.45 -15.49 23.13
CA ARG A 106 21.99 -15.35 23.27
C ARG A 106 21.59 -14.73 24.60
N VAL A 107 22.29 -15.01 25.69
CA VAL A 107 22.06 -14.44 27.02
C VAL A 107 22.44 -12.97 27.01
N ASP A 108 23.55 -12.58 26.38
CA ASP A 108 23.90 -11.17 26.15
C ASP A 108 22.88 -10.47 25.26
N LYS A 109 22.39 -11.13 24.20
CA LYS A 109 21.29 -10.59 23.37
C LYS A 109 19.98 -10.45 24.15
N LYS A 110 19.71 -11.32 25.13
CA LYS A 110 18.48 -11.34 25.94
C LYS A 110 18.55 -10.34 27.11
N LEU A 111 19.73 -10.12 27.70
CA LEU A 111 20.00 -9.05 28.64
C LEU A 111 19.90 -7.68 27.94
N ASN A 112 20.41 -7.58 26.71
CA ASN A 112 20.31 -6.37 25.88
C ASN A 112 18.88 -6.16 25.34
N TYR A 113 18.05 -7.21 25.24
CA TYR A 113 16.60 -7.09 24.95
C TYR A 113 15.77 -6.70 26.18
N LYS A 114 16.12 -7.16 27.39
CA LYS A 114 15.49 -6.72 28.64
C LYS A 114 15.81 -5.25 28.97
N ASN A 115 17.02 -4.78 28.65
CA ASN A 115 17.38 -3.37 28.77
C ASN A 115 16.75 -2.48 27.66
N LYS A 116 16.12 -3.07 26.64
CA LYS A 116 15.41 -2.36 25.55
C LYS A 116 13.91 -2.21 25.82
N GLU A 117 13.37 -2.90 26.83
CA GLU A 117 11.98 -2.76 27.29
C GLU A 117 11.79 -1.57 28.25
N THR A 118 12.87 -0.99 28.76
CA THR A 118 12.93 0.43 29.13
C THR A 118 13.14 1.26 27.86
N ALA A 119 12.19 1.22 26.93
CA ALA A 119 12.02 2.33 26.00
C ALA A 119 11.63 3.54 26.86
N SER A 120 12.64 4.32 27.26
CA SER A 120 12.49 5.56 28.00
C SER A 120 11.38 6.34 27.33
N LYS A 121 10.26 6.52 28.04
CA LYS A 121 9.27 7.51 27.60
C LYS A 121 10.06 8.80 27.41
N LEU A 122 9.96 9.39 26.23
CA LEU A 122 10.52 10.71 25.96
C LEU A 122 10.09 11.64 27.09
N SER A 123 11.02 12.44 27.59
CA SER A 123 10.71 13.47 28.56
C SER A 123 9.70 14.46 27.96
N ASN A 124 9.02 15.21 28.82
CA ASN A 124 8.06 16.22 28.37
C ASN A 124 8.71 17.26 27.43
N GLU A 125 9.98 17.58 27.64
CA GLU A 125 10.73 18.53 26.81
C GLU A 125 11.10 17.94 25.46
N GLN A 126 11.51 16.66 25.43
CA GLN A 126 11.77 15.93 24.19
C GLN A 126 10.49 15.80 23.34
N LEU A 127 9.36 15.53 23.99
CA LEU A 127 8.04 15.50 23.34
C LEU A 127 7.63 16.86 22.78
N LYS A 128 7.98 17.98 23.44
CA LYS A 128 7.73 19.33 22.91
C LYS A 128 8.51 19.55 21.62
N LYS A 129 9.81 19.25 21.58
CA LYS A 129 10.63 19.35 20.35
C LYS A 129 10.05 18.51 19.21
N VAL A 130 9.66 17.26 19.49
CA VAL A 130 9.06 16.38 18.47
C VAL A 130 7.73 16.94 17.93
N LYS A 131 6.90 17.54 18.80
CA LYS A 131 5.67 18.22 18.38
C LYS A 131 5.95 19.43 17.50
N GLU A 132 6.95 20.23 17.86
CA GLU A 132 7.39 21.37 17.06
C GLU A 132 7.86 20.94 15.66
N MET A 133 8.67 19.87 15.56
CA MET A 133 9.06 19.30 14.27
C MET A 133 7.85 18.89 13.42
N LYS A 134 6.85 18.26 14.03
CA LYS A 134 5.61 17.87 13.36
C LYS A 134 4.86 19.09 12.81
N GLU A 135 4.75 20.14 13.62
CA GLU A 135 4.07 21.38 13.23
C GLU A 135 4.79 22.08 12.09
N VAL A 136 6.11 22.26 12.20
CA VAL A 136 6.94 22.85 11.14
C VAL A 136 6.82 22.06 9.84
N TRP A 137 6.85 20.73 9.92
CA TRP A 137 6.63 19.88 8.76
C TRP A 137 5.26 20.17 8.12
N ASN A 138 4.18 20.10 8.89
CA ASN A 138 2.84 20.30 8.34
C ASN A 138 2.62 21.70 7.77
N LYS A 139 3.28 22.73 8.32
CA LYS A 139 3.29 24.08 7.76
C LYS A 139 3.96 24.14 6.38
N VAL A 140 5.09 23.45 6.19
CA VAL A 140 5.76 23.39 4.87
C VAL A 140 4.86 22.76 3.80
N PHE A 141 4.03 21.77 4.17
CA PHE A 141 3.10 21.10 3.27
C PHE A 141 1.66 21.66 3.32
N GLU A 142 1.46 22.84 3.91
CA GLU A 142 0.12 23.40 4.13
C GLU A 142 -0.62 23.64 2.81
N TYR A 143 0.10 24.18 1.82
CA TYR A 143 -0.43 24.49 0.49
C TYR A 143 -0.28 23.36 -0.53
N SER A 144 0.12 22.15 -0.09
CA SER A 144 0.22 21.00 -0.98
C SER A 144 -1.16 20.44 -1.31
N VAL A 145 -1.45 20.22 -2.59
CA VAL A 145 -2.67 19.51 -3.05
C VAL A 145 -2.76 18.11 -2.42
N ASN A 146 -1.62 17.43 -2.37
CA ASN A 146 -1.48 16.08 -1.83
C ASN A 146 -0.35 16.04 -0.79
N PRO A 147 -0.57 16.57 0.43
CA PRO A 147 0.49 16.73 1.43
C PRO A 147 1.00 15.39 1.94
N ILE A 148 2.29 15.33 2.25
CA ILE A 148 2.85 14.25 3.06
C ILE A 148 2.64 14.65 4.53
N ARG A 149 1.50 14.25 5.11
CA ARG A 149 1.17 14.62 6.50
C ARG A 149 2.13 13.94 7.48
N SER A 150 2.69 14.71 8.40
CA SER A 150 3.42 14.13 9.53
C SER A 150 2.44 13.54 10.53
N TYR A 151 2.82 12.43 11.14
CA TYR A 151 2.04 11.75 12.17
C TYR A 151 2.94 11.21 13.27
N MET A 152 2.42 11.27 14.50
CA MET A 152 3.10 10.77 15.67
C MET A 152 2.54 9.40 16.02
N ASN A 153 3.45 8.44 16.12
CA ASN A 153 3.23 7.20 16.83
C ASN A 153 4.48 6.97 17.69
N LYS A 154 4.40 6.04 18.65
CA LYS A 154 5.49 5.80 19.60
C LYS A 154 6.83 5.44 18.94
N SER A 155 6.82 4.85 17.75
CA SER A 155 8.04 4.56 16.99
C SER A 155 8.62 5.81 16.33
N ASN A 156 7.76 6.64 15.72
CA ASN A 156 8.15 7.86 15.03
C ASN A 156 8.64 8.94 16.01
N GLU A 157 8.07 9.02 17.21
CA GLU A 157 8.49 10.01 18.22
C GLU A 157 9.96 9.85 18.60
N ASN A 158 10.38 8.62 18.93
CA ASN A 158 11.78 8.32 19.24
C ASN A 158 12.69 8.56 18.04
N MET A 159 12.21 8.24 16.83
CA MET A 159 12.97 8.42 15.61
C MET A 159 13.18 9.91 15.29
N LEU A 160 12.15 10.73 15.43
CA LEU A 160 12.22 12.18 15.24
C LEU A 160 13.15 12.84 16.26
N TYR A 161 13.04 12.45 17.53
CA TYR A 161 13.91 13.00 18.57
C TYR A 161 15.38 12.64 18.32
N ARG A 162 15.67 11.38 17.99
CA ARG A 162 17.04 10.99 17.63
C ARG A 162 17.53 11.75 16.40
N LEU A 163 16.67 11.88 15.38
CA LEU A 163 17.01 12.55 14.14
C LEU A 163 17.33 14.03 14.34
N ILE A 164 16.55 14.76 15.15
CA ILE A 164 16.82 16.17 15.41
C ILE A 164 18.15 16.36 16.14
N GLU A 165 18.45 15.53 17.14
CA GLU A 165 19.70 15.64 17.90
C GLU A 165 20.92 15.20 17.06
N GLU A 166 20.83 14.09 16.32
CA GLU A 166 21.98 13.50 15.63
C GLU A 166 22.24 14.08 14.22
N LYS A 167 21.19 14.41 13.46
CA LYS A 167 21.32 14.86 12.05
C LYS A 167 21.08 16.35 11.86
N PHE A 168 20.35 16.97 12.78
CA PHE A 168 20.02 18.39 12.70
C PHE A 168 20.58 19.20 13.87
N GLU A 169 21.40 18.61 14.74
CA GLU A 169 22.09 19.28 15.86
C GLU A 169 21.12 20.06 16.79
N GLY A 170 19.90 19.55 16.94
CA GLY A 170 18.85 20.20 17.73
C GLY A 170 18.19 21.41 17.05
N ASP A 171 18.56 21.75 15.81
CA ASP A 171 18.13 22.95 15.09
C ASP A 171 16.86 22.70 14.24
N ILE A 172 15.77 23.37 14.63
CA ILE A 172 14.46 23.30 13.97
C ILE A 172 14.49 23.95 12.58
N ASP A 173 15.35 24.94 12.33
CA ASP A 173 15.48 25.57 11.01
C ASP A 173 16.17 24.63 10.01
N LYS A 174 17.14 23.82 10.45
CA LYS A 174 17.71 22.76 9.61
C LYS A 174 16.64 21.71 9.28
N TRP A 175 15.80 21.35 10.24
CA TRP A 175 14.64 20.47 10.00
C TRP A 175 13.64 21.08 9.00
N LYS A 176 13.35 22.38 9.12
CA LYS A 176 12.49 23.11 8.18
C LYS A 176 13.07 23.08 6.76
N LYS A 177 14.37 23.35 6.61
CA LYS A 177 15.07 23.28 5.32
C LYS A 177 14.99 21.88 4.71
N TYR A 178 15.12 20.83 5.53
CA TYR A 178 14.93 19.46 5.10
C TYR A 178 13.50 19.21 4.58
N ALA A 179 12.47 19.64 5.32
CA ALA A 179 11.09 19.55 4.86
C ALA A 179 10.88 20.28 3.52
N CYS A 180 11.49 21.45 3.33
CA CYS A 180 11.46 22.17 2.05
C CYS A 180 12.15 21.39 0.92
N LYS A 181 13.28 20.71 1.17
CA LYS A 181 13.92 19.84 0.17
C LYS A 181 12.99 18.71 -0.27
N VAL A 182 12.28 18.10 0.68
CA VAL A 182 11.28 17.07 0.33
C VAL A 182 10.15 17.67 -0.49
N ASN A 183 9.66 18.84 -0.09
CA ASN A 183 8.63 19.57 -0.83
C ASN A 183 9.11 20.03 -2.21
N SER A 184 10.40 20.09 -2.51
CA SER A 184 10.90 20.48 -3.83
C SER A 184 11.17 19.30 -4.77
N SER A 185 10.72 18.08 -4.45
CA SER A 185 10.93 16.88 -5.27
C SER A 185 9.64 16.28 -5.84
N LYS A 186 9.55 16.20 -7.16
CA LYS A 186 8.47 15.52 -7.91
C LYS A 186 8.42 14.03 -7.60
N PHE A 187 9.57 13.38 -7.41
CA PHE A 187 9.62 11.95 -7.11
C PHE A 187 9.09 11.65 -5.70
N LEU A 188 9.53 12.39 -4.70
CA LEU A 188 9.09 12.18 -3.31
C LEU A 188 7.60 12.51 -3.13
N MET A 189 7.13 13.54 -3.83
CA MET A 189 5.73 13.97 -3.82
C MET A 189 4.79 13.09 -4.65
N GLY A 190 5.34 12.17 -5.45
CA GLY A 190 4.59 11.22 -6.27
C GLY A 190 4.03 11.77 -7.58
N GLU A 191 4.63 12.86 -8.09
CA GLU A 191 4.27 13.48 -9.37
C GLU A 191 5.02 12.84 -10.54
N LYS A 192 6.19 12.24 -10.27
CA LYS A 192 6.96 11.53 -11.28
C LYS A 192 6.30 10.17 -11.56
N LYS A 193 5.96 9.93 -12.84
CA LYS A 193 5.46 8.61 -13.27
C LYS A 193 6.51 7.54 -12.96
N THR A 194 6.14 6.57 -12.15
CA THR A 194 6.96 5.41 -11.81
C THR A 194 6.16 4.15 -12.05
N LYS A 195 6.82 2.99 -12.17
CA LYS A 195 6.13 1.70 -12.39
C LYS A 195 5.10 1.34 -11.29
N LYS A 196 5.18 1.98 -10.13
CA LYS A 196 4.34 1.69 -8.96
C LYS A 196 3.66 2.94 -8.37
N ASP A 197 3.63 4.06 -9.11
CA ASP A 197 3.11 5.36 -8.62
C ASP A 197 3.61 5.69 -7.21
N PHE A 198 4.92 5.56 -7.02
CA PHE A 198 5.59 5.77 -5.74
C PHE A 198 5.33 7.18 -5.22
N LYS A 199 4.97 7.25 -3.94
CA LYS A 199 4.94 8.47 -3.14
C LYS A 199 5.59 8.18 -1.80
N ALA A 200 6.45 9.08 -1.34
CA ALA A 200 7.13 8.91 -0.07
C ALA A 200 6.13 9.00 1.10
N SER A 201 6.32 8.16 2.11
CA SER A 201 5.59 8.25 3.38
C SER A 201 6.44 8.98 4.41
N PHE A 202 5.79 9.67 5.36
CA PHE A 202 6.49 10.38 6.43
C PHE A 202 7.44 9.46 7.21
N ALA A 203 7.00 8.25 7.58
CA ALA A 203 7.86 7.29 8.27
C ALA A 203 9.09 6.86 7.47
N TRP A 204 9.03 6.86 6.13
CA TRP A 204 10.19 6.56 5.28
C TRP A 204 11.16 7.73 5.20
N LEU A 205 10.63 8.96 5.19
CA LEU A 205 11.40 10.20 5.11
C LEU A 205 12.14 10.55 6.42
N ILE A 206 11.74 10.00 7.56
CA ILE A 206 12.42 10.23 8.84
C ILE A 206 13.48 9.17 9.15
N LYS A 207 13.75 8.25 8.22
CA LYS A 207 14.86 7.31 8.34
C LYS A 207 16.19 8.02 8.08
N GLU A 208 17.19 7.77 8.92
CA GLU A 208 18.53 8.35 8.77
C GLU A 208 19.12 8.14 7.37
N GLU A 209 19.07 6.90 6.86
CA GLU A 209 19.55 6.57 5.51
C GLU A 209 18.86 7.40 4.41
N THR A 210 17.57 7.70 4.58
CA THR A 210 16.79 8.48 3.63
C THR A 210 17.13 9.97 3.73
N VAL A 211 17.28 10.47 4.97
CA VAL A 211 17.64 11.86 5.26
C VAL A 211 19.00 12.18 4.65
N ASP A 212 19.98 11.29 4.81
CA ASP A 212 21.32 11.47 4.26
C ASP A 212 21.29 11.56 2.73
N LYS A 213 20.55 10.67 2.07
CA LYS A 213 20.40 10.68 0.60
C LYS A 213 19.71 11.95 0.08
N ILE A 214 18.64 12.39 0.73
CA ILE A 214 17.95 13.64 0.38
C ILE A 214 18.87 14.84 0.59
N ASN A 215 19.65 14.85 1.67
CA ASN A 215 20.62 15.91 1.90
C ASN A 215 21.76 15.93 0.88
N ALA A 216 22.15 14.76 0.36
CA ALA A 216 23.08 14.60 -0.75
C ALA A 216 22.49 14.98 -2.12
N GLY A 217 21.20 15.35 -2.20
CA GLY A 217 20.55 15.77 -3.44
C GLY A 217 19.97 14.62 -4.28
N GLU A 218 19.89 13.40 -3.73
CA GLU A 218 19.21 12.30 -4.41
C GLU A 218 17.70 12.55 -4.54
N TYR A 219 17.01 11.73 -5.34
CA TYR A 219 15.55 11.80 -5.53
C TYR A 219 15.03 13.07 -6.21
N GLY A 220 15.90 13.82 -6.91
CA GLY A 220 15.48 14.98 -7.71
C GLY A 220 15.02 16.15 -6.83
N ILE A 221 15.77 16.48 -5.78
CA ILE A 221 15.50 17.68 -4.98
C ILE A 221 15.63 18.93 -5.86
N GLY A 222 14.64 19.82 -5.81
CA GLY A 222 14.64 21.08 -6.57
C GLY A 222 14.07 20.98 -7.98
N ASP A 223 13.52 19.83 -8.39
CA ASP A 223 12.90 19.66 -9.71
C ASP A 223 11.44 20.16 -9.77
N ARG A 224 10.89 20.62 -8.65
CA ARG A 224 9.66 21.41 -8.53
C ARG A 224 9.83 22.61 -7.61
N GLU A 225 9.03 23.63 -7.89
CA GLU A 225 8.87 24.80 -7.02
C GLU A 225 8.17 24.42 -5.70
N LEU A 226 8.45 25.16 -4.63
CA LEU A 226 7.82 24.95 -3.34
C LEU A 226 6.34 25.35 -3.39
N ASP A 227 5.49 24.59 -2.69
CA ASP A 227 4.04 24.83 -2.70
C ASP A 227 3.66 26.23 -2.18
N ILE A 228 4.45 26.78 -1.25
CA ILE A 228 4.23 28.13 -0.71
C ILE A 228 4.42 29.24 -1.76
N ASN A 229 5.18 28.98 -2.82
CA ASN A 229 5.38 29.95 -3.91
C ASN A 229 4.34 29.77 -5.01
N ASN A 230 3.64 28.62 -5.05
CA ASN A 230 2.71 28.27 -6.12
C ASN A 230 1.26 28.08 -5.62
N VAL A 231 0.86 28.87 -4.62
CA VAL A 231 -0.43 28.69 -3.93
C VAL A 231 -1.62 28.81 -4.88
N SER A 232 -1.61 29.76 -5.82
CA SER A 232 -2.72 29.96 -6.77
C SER A 232 -2.93 28.74 -7.68
N SER A 233 -1.87 28.18 -8.25
CA SER A 233 -1.98 26.95 -9.06
C SER A 233 -2.40 25.75 -8.20
N ASN A 234 -1.93 25.68 -6.95
CA ASN A 234 -2.31 24.62 -6.03
C ASN A 234 -3.78 24.71 -5.61
N VAL A 235 -4.34 25.91 -5.49
CA VAL A 235 -5.79 26.11 -5.30
C VAL A 235 -6.56 25.52 -6.47
N GLU A 236 -6.23 25.87 -7.72
CA GLU A 236 -6.91 25.33 -8.90
C GLU A 236 -6.78 23.80 -9.01
N ALA A 237 -5.57 23.27 -8.76
CA ALA A 237 -5.36 21.83 -8.74
C ALA A 237 -6.17 21.12 -7.63
N GLN A 238 -6.34 21.76 -6.47
CA GLN A 238 -7.16 21.24 -5.38
C GLN A 238 -8.65 21.22 -5.76
N LYS A 239 -9.16 22.23 -6.49
CA LYS A 239 -10.53 22.23 -7.04
C LYS A 239 -10.76 21.02 -7.94
N GLU A 240 -9.84 20.76 -8.87
CA GLU A 240 -9.90 19.59 -9.74
C GLU A 240 -9.85 18.28 -8.97
N GLU A 241 -9.05 18.20 -7.93
CA GLU A 241 -8.93 16.99 -7.10
C GLU A 241 -10.22 16.68 -6.32
N ILE A 242 -10.95 17.71 -5.87
CA ILE A 242 -12.29 17.55 -5.27
C ILE A 242 -13.26 16.94 -6.29
N ILE A 243 -13.26 17.47 -7.52
CA ILE A 243 -14.15 16.98 -8.58
C ILE A 243 -13.84 15.52 -8.91
N LYS A 244 -12.56 15.17 -9.09
CA LYS A 244 -12.11 13.78 -9.30
C LYS A 244 -12.51 12.87 -8.15
N THR A 245 -12.39 13.35 -6.91
CA THR A 245 -12.78 12.59 -5.71
C THR A 245 -14.28 12.34 -5.70
N ALA A 246 -15.10 13.34 -6.05
CA ALA A 246 -16.54 13.20 -6.16
C ALA A 246 -16.94 12.19 -7.25
N ASP A 247 -16.33 12.27 -8.44
CA ASP A 247 -16.56 11.29 -9.52
C ASP A 247 -16.23 9.86 -9.12
N LYS A 248 -15.12 9.68 -8.40
CA LYS A 248 -14.72 8.37 -7.90
C LYS A 248 -15.75 7.83 -6.91
N LYS A 249 -16.25 8.67 -5.99
CA LYS A 249 -17.30 8.31 -5.03
C LYS A 249 -18.62 7.97 -5.71
N ILE A 250 -19.03 8.72 -6.73
CA ILE A 250 -20.19 8.36 -7.57
C ILE A 250 -20.01 6.97 -8.17
N THR A 251 -18.83 6.68 -8.70
CA THR A 251 -18.52 5.38 -9.32
C THR A 251 -18.51 4.25 -8.29
N GLU A 252 -17.96 4.48 -7.10
CA GLU A 252 -17.95 3.51 -6.01
C GLU A 252 -19.36 3.26 -5.46
N TYR A 253 -20.18 4.31 -5.35
CA TYR A 253 -21.57 4.21 -4.93
C TYR A 253 -22.35 3.29 -5.86
N VAL A 254 -22.24 3.55 -7.18
CA VAL A 254 -22.83 2.73 -8.23
C VAL A 254 -22.46 1.27 -8.04
N LYS A 255 -21.16 0.96 -7.88
CA LYS A 255 -20.70 -0.42 -7.70
C LYS A 255 -21.21 -1.11 -6.43
N GLN A 256 -21.48 -0.37 -5.36
CA GLN A 256 -21.85 -0.94 -4.06
C GLN A 256 -23.35 -1.13 -3.88
N LYS A 257 -24.16 -0.23 -4.44
CA LYS A 257 -25.62 -0.17 -4.18
C LYS A 257 -26.48 -0.73 -5.30
N ILE A 258 -25.88 -0.94 -6.47
CA ILE A 258 -26.61 -1.30 -7.67
C ILE A 258 -26.39 -2.77 -7.99
N ASN A 259 -27.49 -3.44 -8.33
CA ASN A 259 -27.42 -4.79 -8.90
C ASN A 259 -27.14 -4.66 -10.40
N ASP A 260 -25.87 -4.81 -10.78
CA ASP A 260 -25.41 -4.61 -12.16
C ASP A 260 -26.18 -5.47 -13.17
N GLU A 261 -26.48 -6.73 -12.86
CA GLU A 261 -27.22 -7.61 -13.78
C GLU A 261 -28.66 -7.14 -14.00
N LYS A 262 -29.31 -6.66 -12.93
CA LYS A 262 -30.67 -6.15 -13.01
C LYS A 262 -30.71 -4.90 -13.87
N GLU A 263 -29.82 -3.95 -13.62
CA GLU A 263 -29.80 -2.67 -14.33
C GLU A 263 -29.37 -2.82 -15.79
N GLN A 264 -28.44 -3.73 -16.09
CA GLN A 264 -28.07 -4.01 -17.49
C GLN A 264 -29.26 -4.56 -18.28
N LYS A 265 -30.04 -5.48 -17.70
CA LYS A 265 -31.25 -5.99 -18.34
C LYS A 265 -32.31 -4.91 -18.53
N GLU A 266 -32.50 -4.06 -17.54
CA GLU A 266 -33.44 -2.93 -17.64
C GLU A 266 -33.02 -1.95 -18.74
N LEU A 267 -31.73 -1.61 -18.82
CA LEU A 267 -31.19 -0.78 -19.90
C LEU A 267 -31.33 -1.44 -21.27
N GLU A 268 -31.03 -2.73 -21.39
CA GLU A 268 -31.20 -3.45 -22.66
C GLU A 268 -32.65 -3.43 -23.13
N ASN A 269 -33.61 -3.62 -22.23
CA ASN A 269 -35.04 -3.55 -22.55
C ASN A 269 -35.41 -2.13 -22.99
N TYR A 270 -34.98 -1.12 -22.24
CA TYR A 270 -35.21 0.29 -22.56
C TYR A 270 -34.67 0.66 -23.95
N ILE A 271 -33.50 0.14 -24.34
CA ILE A 271 -32.92 0.34 -25.67
C ILE A 271 -33.68 -0.44 -26.75
N LYS A 272 -34.04 -1.72 -26.50
CA LYS A 272 -34.73 -2.59 -27.46
C LYS A 272 -36.13 -2.10 -27.79
N ASN A 273 -36.84 -1.59 -26.78
CA ASN A 273 -38.20 -1.08 -26.91
C ASN A 273 -38.26 0.38 -27.38
N GLU A 274 -37.10 1.02 -27.60
CA GLU A 274 -37.00 2.42 -28.01
C GLU A 274 -37.70 3.42 -27.08
N GLU A 275 -37.81 3.07 -25.79
CA GLU A 275 -38.48 3.88 -24.76
C GLU A 275 -37.88 5.30 -24.63
N TYR A 276 -36.62 5.50 -25.05
CA TYR A 276 -35.96 6.81 -25.13
C TYR A 276 -36.59 7.78 -26.12
N THR A 277 -37.36 7.30 -27.09
CA THR A 277 -38.10 8.15 -28.03
C THR A 277 -39.41 8.66 -27.44
N GLU A 278 -40.01 7.89 -26.53
CA GLU A 278 -41.30 8.17 -25.93
C GLU A 278 -41.18 9.03 -24.67
N ASP A 279 -40.14 8.79 -23.85
CA ASP A 279 -39.96 9.47 -22.56
C ASP A 279 -39.13 10.76 -22.64
N SER A 280 -38.98 11.32 -23.84
CA SER A 280 -38.12 12.49 -24.13
C SER A 280 -36.65 12.27 -23.73
N ASP A 281 -36.15 11.06 -23.95
CA ASP A 281 -34.79 10.64 -23.62
C ASP A 281 -34.41 10.94 -22.16
N LYS A 282 -35.23 10.44 -21.23
CA LYS A 282 -35.10 10.67 -19.79
C LYS A 282 -33.67 10.43 -19.27
N TYR A 283 -32.99 9.41 -19.81
CA TYR A 283 -31.64 9.04 -19.41
C TYR A 283 -30.55 9.66 -20.29
N GLY A 284 -30.89 10.39 -21.36
CA GLY A 284 -29.92 11.07 -22.22
C GLY A 284 -29.06 10.12 -23.04
N ILE A 285 -29.60 8.96 -23.43
CA ILE A 285 -28.90 7.93 -24.20
C ILE A 285 -29.30 7.92 -25.69
N GLY A 286 -30.40 8.57 -26.05
CA GLY A 286 -31.02 8.50 -27.37
C GLY A 286 -30.07 8.89 -28.51
N ILE A 287 -29.26 9.94 -28.31
CA ILE A 287 -28.24 10.38 -29.30
C ILE A 287 -27.25 9.25 -29.61
N HIS A 288 -26.87 8.44 -28.61
CA HIS A 288 -25.94 7.34 -28.81
C HIS A 288 -26.60 6.14 -29.51
N VAL A 289 -27.88 5.87 -29.21
CA VAL A 289 -28.62 4.74 -29.77
C VAL A 289 -29.01 5.02 -31.23
N GLN A 290 -29.48 6.22 -31.55
CA GLN A 290 -29.95 6.59 -32.90
C GLN A 290 -28.87 6.45 -33.99
N ASN A 291 -27.61 6.70 -33.65
CA ASN A 291 -26.50 6.62 -34.61
C ASN A 291 -26.08 5.18 -34.97
N ILE A 292 -26.38 4.20 -34.11
CA ILE A 292 -25.87 2.82 -34.22
C ILE A 292 -27.01 1.82 -34.46
N GLY A 293 -28.22 2.15 -34.00
CA GLY A 293 -29.36 1.25 -33.94
C GLY A 293 -29.33 0.36 -32.69
N SER A 294 -30.50 0.13 -32.10
CA SER A 294 -30.69 -0.64 -30.85
C SER A 294 -30.11 -2.06 -30.93
N TYR A 295 -30.38 -2.78 -32.03
CA TYR A 295 -29.87 -4.14 -32.24
C TYR A 295 -28.34 -4.19 -32.38
N GLY A 296 -27.78 -3.27 -33.18
CA GLY A 296 -26.34 -3.18 -33.41
C GLY A 296 -25.58 -2.79 -32.15
N LEU A 297 -26.15 -1.91 -31.33
CA LEU A 297 -25.53 -1.46 -30.09
C LEU A 297 -25.40 -2.58 -29.05
N ILE A 298 -26.42 -3.44 -28.93
CA ILE A 298 -26.47 -4.50 -27.90
C ILE A 298 -25.70 -5.75 -28.34
N ASN A 299 -25.85 -6.17 -29.60
CA ASN A 299 -25.38 -7.48 -30.05
C ASN A 299 -23.98 -7.44 -30.70
N ASN A 300 -23.50 -6.27 -31.13
CA ASN A 300 -22.19 -6.17 -31.76
C ASN A 300 -21.08 -6.03 -30.70
N PRO A 301 -20.11 -6.95 -30.62
CA PRO A 301 -18.99 -6.85 -29.68
C PRO A 301 -18.14 -5.60 -29.86
N ASP A 302 -18.07 -5.03 -31.07
CA ASP A 302 -17.32 -3.79 -31.35
C ASP A 302 -17.89 -2.58 -30.59
N ASN A 303 -19.20 -2.63 -30.29
CA ASN A 303 -19.90 -1.56 -29.58
C ASN A 303 -19.81 -1.69 -28.05
N LYS A 304 -19.11 -2.70 -27.51
CA LYS A 304 -19.01 -2.93 -26.06
C LYS A 304 -18.49 -1.72 -25.28
N GLY A 305 -17.55 -0.97 -25.86
CA GLY A 305 -17.03 0.26 -25.27
C GLY A 305 -18.11 1.35 -25.16
N ILE A 306 -18.89 1.52 -26.23
CA ILE A 306 -19.98 2.50 -26.31
C ILE A 306 -21.12 2.12 -25.35
N LEU A 307 -21.52 0.84 -25.36
CA LEU A 307 -22.55 0.32 -24.45
C LEU A 307 -22.16 0.52 -22.98
N LYS A 308 -20.88 0.36 -22.64
CA LYS A 308 -20.37 0.67 -21.30
C LYS A 308 -20.54 2.15 -20.95
N THR A 309 -20.22 3.07 -21.86
CA THR A 309 -20.42 4.51 -21.65
C THR A 309 -21.90 4.89 -21.52
N ILE A 310 -22.78 4.26 -22.31
CA ILE A 310 -24.23 4.42 -22.22
C ILE A 310 -24.73 3.91 -20.86
N TYR A 311 -24.27 2.73 -20.42
CA TYR A 311 -24.61 2.19 -19.12
C TYR A 311 -24.18 3.12 -17.98
N GLU A 312 -22.95 3.65 -18.01
CA GLU A 312 -22.51 4.63 -17.02
C GLU A 312 -23.39 5.88 -17.00
N THR A 313 -23.81 6.36 -18.17
CA THR A 313 -24.70 7.53 -18.29
C THR A 313 -26.09 7.24 -17.74
N TYR A 314 -26.69 6.11 -18.14
CA TYR A 314 -27.98 5.62 -17.68
C TYR A 314 -28.02 5.51 -16.15
N ILE A 315 -27.05 4.83 -15.55
CA ILE A 315 -26.96 4.64 -14.10
C ILE A 315 -26.86 5.99 -13.40
N VAL A 316 -25.94 6.87 -13.83
CA VAL A 316 -25.77 8.16 -13.17
C VAL A 316 -27.06 8.99 -13.26
N LYS A 317 -27.72 9.00 -14.41
CA LYS A 317 -29.00 9.69 -14.60
C LYS A 317 -30.14 9.09 -13.78
N LYS A 318 -30.24 7.76 -13.69
CA LYS A 318 -31.31 7.08 -12.96
C LYS A 318 -31.24 7.35 -11.45
N TYR A 319 -30.04 7.27 -10.87
CA TYR A 319 -29.87 7.38 -9.42
C TYR A 319 -29.64 8.83 -8.95
N PHE A 320 -29.01 9.68 -9.76
CA PHE A 320 -28.69 11.06 -9.38
C PHE A 320 -29.52 12.12 -10.10
N ARG A 321 -30.42 11.71 -11.02
CA ARG A 321 -31.30 12.60 -11.82
C ARG A 321 -30.56 13.66 -12.66
N ARG A 322 -29.24 13.59 -12.73
CA ARG A 322 -28.34 14.54 -13.40
C ARG A 322 -27.30 13.76 -14.19
N SER A 323 -26.76 14.34 -15.25
CA SER A 323 -25.62 13.73 -15.96
C SER A 323 -24.35 13.96 -15.15
N ARG A 324 -23.36 13.07 -15.31
CA ARG A 324 -22.04 13.25 -14.70
C ARG A 324 -21.42 14.62 -15.05
N PHE A 325 -21.62 15.09 -16.27
CA PHE A 325 -21.22 16.43 -16.70
C PHE A 325 -21.86 17.54 -15.86
N LYS A 326 -23.19 17.53 -15.72
CA LYS A 326 -23.91 18.54 -14.92
C LYS A 326 -23.50 18.51 -13.45
N ILE A 327 -23.25 17.33 -12.89
CA ILE A 327 -22.76 17.21 -11.51
C ILE A 327 -21.38 17.88 -11.36
N ARG A 328 -20.45 17.62 -12.29
CA ARG A 328 -19.12 18.24 -12.30
C ARG A 328 -19.19 19.76 -12.45
N GLU A 329 -20.04 20.24 -13.36
CA GLU A 329 -20.27 21.67 -13.59
C GLU A 329 -20.78 22.37 -12.33
N GLN A 330 -21.78 21.79 -11.67
CA GLN A 330 -22.31 22.33 -10.41
C GLN A 330 -21.26 22.33 -9.30
N LEU A 331 -20.46 21.27 -9.18
CA LEU A 331 -19.35 21.24 -8.23
C LEU A 331 -18.33 22.34 -8.51
N ARG A 332 -17.99 22.60 -9.79
CA ARG A 332 -17.10 23.70 -10.17
C ARG A 332 -17.67 25.04 -9.78
N GLU A 333 -18.95 25.28 -10.05
CA GLU A 333 -19.62 26.54 -9.71
C GLU A 333 -19.66 26.76 -8.20
N MET A 334 -20.01 25.73 -7.41
CA MET A 334 -20.05 25.83 -5.96
C MET A 334 -18.68 26.17 -5.39
N VAL A 335 -17.66 25.39 -5.79
CA VAL A 335 -16.27 25.59 -5.37
C VAL A 335 -15.78 26.99 -5.78
N SER A 336 -16.23 27.51 -6.92
CA SER A 336 -15.84 28.84 -7.38
C SER A 336 -16.60 29.97 -6.67
N LYS A 337 -17.86 29.77 -6.29
CA LYS A 337 -18.68 30.77 -5.56
C LYS A 337 -18.14 31.01 -4.16
N GLN A 338 -17.77 29.95 -3.45
CA GLN A 338 -17.25 30.05 -2.09
C GLN A 338 -15.88 30.77 -1.98
N MET A 339 -15.16 30.92 -3.09
CA MET A 339 -13.86 31.60 -3.11
C MET A 339 -13.92 33.11 -3.33
N LYS A 340 -15.09 33.67 -3.65
CA LYS A 340 -15.16 35.08 -4.06
C LYS A 340 -14.98 36.07 -2.90
N GLU A 341 -14.93 35.61 -1.65
CA GLU A 341 -14.96 36.47 -0.46
C GLU A 341 -13.78 36.25 0.51
N GLU A 342 -12.85 35.34 0.22
CA GLU A 342 -11.84 34.87 1.18
C GLU A 342 -10.40 35.08 0.70
N SER A 343 -9.46 35.17 1.65
CA SER A 343 -8.02 35.12 1.33
C SER A 343 -7.64 33.78 0.70
N ILE A 344 -6.52 33.76 -0.04
CA ILE A 344 -6.03 32.53 -0.71
C ILE A 344 -5.85 31.36 0.28
N LEU A 345 -5.44 31.66 1.53
CA LEU A 345 -5.26 30.66 2.59
C LEU A 345 -6.59 30.08 3.09
N GLU A 346 -7.58 30.95 3.34
CA GLU A 346 -8.93 30.54 3.74
C GLU A 346 -9.57 29.69 2.64
N SER A 347 -9.47 30.15 1.40
CA SER A 347 -9.88 29.42 0.20
C SER A 347 -9.30 28.00 0.13
N PHE A 348 -7.98 27.85 0.39
CA PHE A 348 -7.35 26.52 0.36
C PHE A 348 -7.84 25.60 1.50
N ASN A 349 -8.01 26.15 2.70
CA ASN A 349 -8.53 25.40 3.84
C ASN A 349 -9.99 25.00 3.66
N LEU A 350 -10.81 25.88 3.10
CA LEU A 350 -12.20 25.59 2.75
C LEU A 350 -12.28 24.42 1.77
N LEU A 351 -11.45 24.41 0.73
CA LEU A 351 -11.38 23.30 -0.22
C LEU A 351 -11.00 21.97 0.44
N LYS A 352 -10.07 22.00 1.39
CA LYS A 352 -9.68 20.80 2.13
C LYS A 352 -10.84 20.27 2.97
N ASN A 353 -11.60 21.15 3.61
CA ASN A 353 -12.79 20.78 4.37
C ASN A 353 -13.88 20.19 3.47
N ILE A 354 -14.11 20.76 2.29
CA ILE A 354 -15.03 20.20 1.28
C ILE A 354 -14.57 18.81 0.83
N LYS A 355 -13.28 18.64 0.54
CA LYS A 355 -12.71 17.35 0.13
C LYS A 355 -12.92 16.28 1.20
N ASP A 356 -12.67 16.63 2.46
CA ASP A 356 -12.80 15.74 3.61
C ASP A 356 -14.28 15.46 3.96
N SER A 357 -15.20 16.41 3.70
CA SER A 357 -16.64 16.28 3.97
C SER A 357 -17.42 15.52 2.90
N LEU A 358 -16.89 15.40 1.68
CA LEU A 358 -17.47 14.53 0.65
C LEU A 358 -17.63 13.12 1.23
N ASN A 359 -18.84 12.68 1.55
CA ASN A 359 -19.09 11.34 2.05
C ASN A 359 -20.28 10.72 1.30
N PHE A 360 -20.40 9.38 1.30
CA PHE A 360 -21.39 8.68 0.45
C PHE A 360 -22.84 9.15 0.65
N ASN A 361 -23.22 9.49 1.89
CA ASN A 361 -24.57 9.97 2.21
C ASN A 361 -24.87 11.37 1.66
N CYS A 362 -23.85 12.15 1.30
CA CYS A 362 -24.02 13.51 0.75
C CYS A 362 -24.48 13.49 -0.71
N ILE A 363 -24.31 12.36 -1.42
CA ILE A 363 -24.63 12.26 -2.85
C ILE A 363 -26.04 11.65 -3.07
N GLU A 364 -26.58 10.89 -2.09
CA GLU A 364 -27.88 10.20 -2.19
C GLU A 364 -29.10 11.11 -2.05
N LYS A 365 -29.02 12.17 -1.23
CA LYS A 365 -30.12 13.12 -1.07
C LYS A 365 -29.90 14.24 -2.06
N ASN A 366 -30.93 14.67 -2.78
CA ASN A 366 -30.93 15.75 -3.78
C ASN A 366 -30.38 17.13 -3.33
N ASN A 367 -29.67 17.21 -2.20
CA ASN A 367 -29.03 18.41 -1.69
C ASN A 367 -27.55 18.37 -2.02
N ILE A 368 -27.24 18.81 -3.25
CA ILE A 368 -26.05 19.65 -3.47
C ILE A 368 -26.34 21.05 -2.86
N ASP A 369 -26.90 21.09 -1.64
CA ASP A 369 -27.20 22.29 -0.84
C ASP A 369 -26.31 22.33 0.41
N PHE A 370 -25.35 21.41 0.57
CA PHE A 370 -24.62 21.23 1.82
C PHE A 370 -23.46 22.23 2.06
N LEU A 371 -23.49 23.38 1.40
CA LEU A 371 -22.46 24.41 1.56
C LEU A 371 -23.04 25.83 1.68
N THR A 372 -24.35 25.96 1.95
CA THR A 372 -24.98 27.24 2.30
C THR A 372 -24.94 27.56 3.80
N TYR A 373 -24.41 26.67 4.64
CA TYR A 373 -24.21 26.92 6.06
C TYR A 373 -22.92 26.27 6.57
N SER A 374 -21.84 27.05 6.60
CA SER A 374 -20.72 26.92 7.53
C SER A 374 -20.10 28.29 7.68
#